data_AF-A0A2V6Q8H8-F1
#
_entry.id   AF-A0A2V6Q8H8-F1
#
_cell.length_a   1.000
_cell.length_b   1.000
_cell.length_c   1.000
_cell.angle_alpha   90.00
_cell.angle_beta   90.00
_cell.angle_gamma   90.00
#
_symmetry.space_group_name_H-M   'P 1'
#
loop_
_entity.id
_entity.type
_entity.pdbx_description
1 polymer ?
#
loop_
_entity_poly.entity_id
_entity_poly.type
_entity_poly.pdbx_seq_one_letter_code
_entity_poly.pdbx_strand_id
1 'polypeptide(L)'
;MPRDGILNYDALIQEVRRLCLEARTGTIFIATSENHAVRIVIQRGAITHVVARGQAGMAAMAPIKEISGGRLTYSEGAIDAGKPQSLPTTSELLAMLSGEDPTSSVGAAITALLTHLQQSRGIIEAELTEYLGPMAAMVCDEMVARIRQGKGPTTLTAAIDHLAGELSDPAKAIRFKDSVRERLKQNGRVTA
;
A
#
# COMPACT_ATOMS: atom_id res chain seq x y z
N MET A 1 27.34 -9.54 -2.74
CA MET A 1 27.86 -8.31 -3.38
C MET A 1 27.17 -7.12 -2.71
N PRO A 2 27.85 -6.29 -1.90
CA PRO A 2 27.23 -5.08 -1.38
C PRO A 2 27.09 -4.09 -2.56
N ARG A 3 25.88 -3.60 -2.81
CA ARG A 3 25.62 -2.60 -3.85
C ARG A 3 26.17 -1.25 -3.36
N ASP A 4 27.45 -1.01 -3.66
CA ASP A 4 28.22 0.20 -3.36
C ASP A 4 27.81 1.33 -4.31
N GLY A 5 26.56 1.80 -4.18
CA GLY A 5 26.00 2.87 -4.99
C GLY A 5 25.35 3.91 -4.10
N ILE A 6 25.52 5.19 -4.46
CA ILE A 6 24.71 6.26 -3.87
C ILE A 6 23.27 6.01 -4.31
N LEU A 7 22.40 5.74 -3.34
CA LEU A 7 20.98 5.53 -3.52
C LEU A 7 20.26 6.89 -3.39
N ASN A 8 19.26 7.11 -4.23
CA ASN A 8 18.34 8.24 -4.03
C ASN A 8 17.45 7.99 -2.80
N TYR A 9 16.77 9.03 -2.32
CA TYR A 9 15.85 8.92 -1.18
C TYR A 9 14.86 7.76 -1.31
N ASP A 10 14.22 7.61 -2.48
CA ASP A 10 13.25 6.55 -2.72
C ASP A 10 13.85 5.15 -2.56
N ALA A 11 15.01 4.89 -3.17
CA ALA A 11 15.70 3.60 -3.06
C ALA A 11 16.19 3.33 -1.63
N LEU A 12 16.57 4.37 -0.87
CA LEU A 12 16.88 4.22 0.56
C LEU A 12 15.65 3.72 1.33
N ILE A 13 14.49 4.35 1.13
CA ILE A 13 13.24 3.96 1.80
C ILE A 13 12.78 2.57 1.37
N GLN A 14 12.87 2.24 0.08
CA GLN A 14 12.54 0.90 -0.42
C GLN A 14 13.41 -0.19 0.23
N GLU A 15 14.70 0.07 0.40
CA GLU A 15 15.61 -0.90 1.01
C GLU A 15 15.34 -1.08 2.52
N VAL A 16 15.05 0.01 3.25
CA VAL A 16 14.57 -0.07 4.64
C VAL A 16 13.29 -0.89 4.72
N ARG A 17 12.32 -0.63 3.83
CA ARG A 17 11.06 -1.38 3.76
C ARG A 17 11.30 -2.86 3.49
N ARG A 18 12.20 -3.21 2.57
CA ARG A 18 12.58 -4.60 2.28
C ARG A 18 13.13 -5.31 3.52
N LEU A 19 14.02 -4.65 4.26
CA LEU A 19 14.60 -5.21 5.48
C LEU A 19 13.56 -5.42 6.60
N CYS A 20 12.59 -4.50 6.71
CA CYS A 20 11.44 -4.67 7.62
C CYS A 20 10.58 -5.88 7.21
N LEU A 21 10.27 -6.03 5.91
CA LEU A 21 9.47 -7.15 5.39
C LEU A 21 10.15 -8.51 5.59
N GLU A 22 11.48 -8.56 5.53
CA GLU A 22 12.28 -9.77 5.80
C GLU A 22 12.39 -10.11 7.29
N ALA A 23 11.67 -9.39 8.16
CA ALA A 23 11.70 -9.56 9.61
C ALA A 23 13.12 -9.54 10.21
N ARG A 24 14.04 -8.80 9.57
CA ARG A 24 15.45 -8.77 9.98
C ARG A 24 15.65 -8.05 11.30
N THR A 25 16.78 -8.35 11.94
CA THR A 25 17.17 -7.76 13.22
C THR A 25 18.58 -7.19 13.11
N GLY A 26 18.73 -5.88 13.23
CA GLY A 26 20.01 -5.20 13.10
C GLY A 26 19.86 -3.67 13.02
N THR A 27 20.95 -3.00 12.67
CA THR A 27 20.98 -1.54 12.53
C THR A 27 21.28 -1.15 11.09
N ILE A 28 20.47 -0.25 10.55
CA ILE A 28 20.70 0.41 9.27
C ILE A 28 21.40 1.74 9.54
N PHE A 29 22.48 1.99 8.82
CA PHE A 29 23.20 3.25 8.77
C PHE A 29 23.06 3.86 7.38
N ILE A 30 22.60 5.10 7.32
CA ILE A 30 22.51 5.85 6.07
C ILE A 30 23.46 7.03 6.17
N ALA A 31 24.48 7.04 5.34
CA ALA A 31 25.41 8.15 5.20
C ALA A 31 25.01 8.99 3.98
N THR A 32 24.57 10.22 4.19
CA THR A 32 24.14 11.09 3.10
C THR A 32 25.32 11.83 2.48
N SER A 33 25.15 12.35 1.27
CA SER A 33 26.15 13.20 0.61
C SER A 33 26.44 14.50 1.38
N GLU A 34 25.48 14.94 2.21
CA GLU A 34 25.62 16.13 3.08
C GLU A 34 26.29 15.82 4.43
N ASN A 35 26.94 14.66 4.55
CA ASN A 35 27.58 14.20 5.78
C ASN A 35 26.60 14.05 6.96
N HIS A 36 25.32 13.80 6.68
CA HIS A 36 24.35 13.44 7.70
C HIS A 36 24.32 11.93 7.87
N ALA A 37 24.29 11.49 9.12
CA ALA A 37 24.12 10.10 9.47
C ALA A 37 22.70 9.87 10.01
N VAL A 38 22.02 8.89 9.43
CA VAL A 38 20.77 8.32 9.96
C VAL A 38 21.05 6.91 10.45
N ARG A 39 20.50 6.57 11.59
CA ARG A 39 20.57 5.25 12.19
C ARG A 39 19.18 4.75 12.50
N ILE A 40 18.81 3.59 11.96
CA ILE A 40 17.52 2.95 12.18
C ILE A 40 17.77 1.56 12.74
N VAL A 41 17.20 1.27 13.90
CA VAL A 41 17.30 -0.04 14.53
C VAL A 41 16.03 -0.82 14.23
N ILE A 42 16.19 -1.99 13.62
CA ILE A 42 15.11 -2.91 13.30
C ILE A 42 15.28 -4.16 14.18
N GLN A 43 14.19 -4.60 14.79
CA GLN A 43 14.14 -5.82 15.60
C GLN A 43 12.94 -6.65 15.16
N ARG A 44 13.19 -7.86 14.65
CA ARG A 44 12.17 -8.77 14.10
C ARG A 44 11.26 -8.08 13.07
N GLY A 45 11.83 -7.21 12.23
CA GLY A 45 11.08 -6.41 11.25
C GLY A 45 10.38 -5.17 11.78
N ALA A 46 10.41 -4.92 13.09
CA ALA A 46 9.86 -3.71 13.69
C ALA A 46 10.96 -2.67 13.93
N ILE A 47 10.75 -1.44 13.45
CA ILE A 47 11.61 -0.31 13.77
C ILE A 47 11.40 0.08 15.23
N THR A 48 12.42 -0.07 16.06
CA THR A 48 12.36 0.23 17.50
C THR A 48 13.00 1.56 17.84
N HIS A 49 14.01 1.99 17.07
CA HIS A 49 14.71 3.26 17.28
C HIS A 49 15.06 3.89 15.94
N VAL A 50 14.91 5.20 15.85
CA VAL A 50 15.34 6.01 14.70
C VAL A 50 16.12 7.18 15.24
N VAL A 51 17.29 7.48 14.69
CA VAL A 51 18.10 8.63 15.05
C VAL A 51 18.63 9.27 13.78
N ALA A 52 18.47 10.57 13.62
CA ALA A 52 19.01 11.32 12.49
C ALA A 52 19.54 12.66 12.98
N ARG A 53 20.78 13.02 12.58
CA ARG A 53 21.43 14.29 12.96
C ARG A 53 21.37 14.60 14.47
N GLY A 54 21.50 13.56 15.32
CA GLY A 54 21.44 13.70 16.78
C GLY A 54 20.02 13.85 17.36
N GLN A 55 18.99 13.90 16.52
CA GLN A 55 17.59 13.85 16.94
C GLN A 55 17.10 12.41 16.92
N ALA A 56 16.35 12.00 17.96
CA ALA A 56 15.76 10.68 18.03
C ALA A 56 14.28 10.71 17.65
N GLY A 57 13.81 9.68 16.96
CA GLY A 57 12.46 9.30 16.57
C GLY A 57 11.64 10.35 15.85
N MET A 58 10.56 10.87 16.44
CA MET A 58 9.71 11.81 15.71
C MET A 58 10.47 13.06 15.26
N ALA A 59 11.40 13.56 16.08
CA ALA A 59 12.27 14.66 15.71
C ALA A 59 13.25 14.27 14.58
N ALA A 60 13.60 12.98 14.45
CA ALA A 60 14.44 12.47 13.36
C ALA A 60 13.72 12.42 12.01
N MET A 61 12.37 12.50 11.96
CA MET A 61 11.61 12.42 10.71
C MET A 61 11.89 13.59 9.76
N ALA A 62 11.93 14.82 10.29
CA ALA A 62 12.21 16.02 9.50
C ALA A 62 13.57 15.95 8.79
N PRO A 63 14.70 15.70 9.48
CA PRO A 63 15.99 15.61 8.83
C PRO A 63 16.13 14.38 7.92
N ILE A 64 15.34 13.31 8.09
CA ILE A 64 15.34 12.19 7.14
C ILE A 64 14.69 12.60 5.83
N LYS A 65 13.58 13.35 5.85
CA LYS A 65 12.90 13.82 4.64
C LYS A 65 13.70 14.84 3.83
N GLU A 66 14.63 15.56 4.46
CA GLU A 66 15.55 16.49 3.80
C GLU A 66 16.65 15.76 2.98
N ILE A 67 16.80 14.45 3.16
CA ILE A 67 17.86 13.68 2.50
C ILE A 67 17.53 13.52 1.02
N SER A 68 18.38 14.07 0.15
CA SER A 68 18.25 13.85 -1.29
C SER A 68 18.74 12.45 -1.73
N GLY A 69 19.73 11.90 -1.02
CA GLY A 69 20.30 10.58 -1.29
C GLY A 69 21.51 10.28 -0.42
N GLY A 70 21.96 9.04 -0.46
CA GLY A 70 23.04 8.57 0.37
C GLY A 70 23.36 7.09 0.19
N ARG A 71 24.28 6.62 1.00
CA ARG A 71 24.71 5.23 1.06
C ARG A 71 24.07 4.55 2.26
N LEU A 72 23.31 3.49 2.01
CA LEU A 72 22.75 2.63 3.04
C LEU A 72 23.67 1.46 3.33
N THR A 73 23.93 1.21 4.60
CA THR A 73 24.69 0.06 5.10
C THR A 73 23.87 -0.62 6.18
N TYR A 74 23.64 -1.93 6.03
CA TYR A 74 22.93 -2.73 7.02
C TYR A 74 23.93 -3.59 7.80
N SER A 75 23.88 -3.49 9.12
CA SER A 75 24.66 -4.31 10.04
C SER A 75 23.72 -5.26 10.79
N GLU A 76 23.78 -6.54 10.42
CA GLU A 76 23.00 -7.61 11.04
C GLU A 76 23.46 -7.87 12.49
N GLY A 77 22.52 -8.09 13.41
CA GLY A 77 22.81 -8.42 14.81
C GLY A 77 23.29 -7.26 15.69
N ALA A 78 23.75 -6.14 15.11
CA ALA A 78 24.07 -4.94 15.86
C ALA A 78 22.76 -4.24 16.29
N ILE A 79 22.37 -4.37 17.56
CA ILE A 79 21.26 -3.62 18.16
C ILE A 79 21.85 -2.73 19.25
N ASP A 80 22.27 -1.53 18.88
CA ASP A 80 22.52 -0.49 19.87
C ASP A 80 21.19 0.28 19.99
N ALA A 81 20.25 -0.25 20.77
CA ALA A 81 19.02 0.46 21.08
C ALA A 81 19.34 1.40 22.25
N GLY A 82 19.29 2.71 22.01
CA GLY A 82 19.47 3.71 23.06
C GLY A 82 18.29 3.69 24.05
N LYS A 83 17.92 4.86 24.56
CA LYS A 83 16.74 4.95 25.43
C LYS A 83 15.46 4.57 24.65
N PRO A 84 14.53 3.82 25.27
CA PRO A 84 13.28 3.43 24.64
C PRO A 84 12.53 4.67 24.18
N GLN A 85 12.11 4.65 22.92
CA GLN A 85 11.49 5.80 22.30
C GLN A 85 10.03 5.54 21.98
N SER A 86 9.16 6.51 22.29
CA SER A 86 7.78 6.55 21.82
C SER A 86 7.76 6.79 20.30
N LEU A 87 7.77 5.71 19.55
CA LEU A 87 7.67 5.69 18.10
C LEU A 87 6.32 5.09 17.68
N PRO A 88 5.68 5.62 16.63
CA PRO A 88 4.52 4.98 16.03
C PRO A 88 4.89 3.63 15.40
N THR A 89 3.89 2.90 14.91
CA THR A 89 4.13 1.58 14.33
C THR A 89 5.05 1.67 13.10
N THR A 90 5.77 0.59 12.81
CA THR A 90 6.72 0.54 11.68
C THR A 90 6.05 0.89 10.34
N SER A 91 4.80 0.47 10.15
CA SER A 91 3.98 0.82 9.00
C SER A 91 3.73 2.33 8.89
N GLU A 92 3.43 2.99 10.01
CA GLU A 92 3.21 4.45 10.04
C GLU A 92 4.50 5.20 9.78
N LEU A 93 5.61 4.79 10.41
CA LEU A 93 6.93 5.39 10.15
C LEU A 93 7.32 5.29 8.68
N LEU A 94 7.18 4.11 8.08
CA LEU A 94 7.48 3.90 6.66
C LEU A 94 6.59 4.78 5.76
N ALA A 95 5.29 4.86 6.03
CA ALA A 95 4.38 5.72 5.27
C ALA A 95 4.78 7.20 5.39
N MET A 96 5.07 7.67 6.61
CA MET A 96 5.53 9.03 6.85
C MET A 96 6.84 9.32 6.10
N LEU A 97 7.77 8.36 6.04
CA LEU A 97 9.05 8.49 5.36
C LEU A 97 8.91 8.45 3.83
N SER A 98 8.10 7.55 3.26
CA SER A 98 7.85 7.52 1.82
C SER A 98 7.18 8.79 1.28
N GLY A 99 6.68 9.68 2.17
CA GLY A 99 5.76 10.75 1.76
C GLY A 99 4.43 10.19 1.24
N GLU A 100 4.20 8.89 1.43
CA GLU A 100 2.92 8.25 1.21
C GLU A 100 2.04 8.69 2.37
N ASP A 101 1.29 9.77 2.16
CA ASP A 101 0.10 9.96 2.97
C ASP A 101 -0.71 8.66 2.89
N PRO A 102 -1.16 8.08 4.02
CA PRO A 102 -2.00 6.88 3.99
C PRO A 102 -3.28 7.10 3.16
N THR A 103 -3.68 8.35 2.95
CA THR A 103 -4.75 8.76 2.02
C THR A 103 -4.37 8.71 0.54
N SER A 104 -3.10 8.85 0.17
CA SER A 104 -2.63 8.76 -1.22
C SER A 104 -2.68 7.33 -1.76
N SER A 105 -2.34 6.34 -0.91
CA SER A 105 -2.52 4.92 -1.26
C SER A 105 -3.99 4.55 -1.45
N VAL A 106 -4.89 5.15 -0.66
CA VAL A 106 -6.34 4.95 -0.82
C VAL A 106 -6.82 5.63 -2.10
N GLY A 107 -6.38 6.86 -2.39
CA GLY A 107 -6.72 7.57 -3.63
C GLY A 107 -6.24 6.84 -4.90
N ALA A 108 -5.02 6.32 -4.89
CA ALA A 108 -4.48 5.50 -5.98
C ALA A 108 -5.23 4.17 -6.12
N ALA A 109 -5.53 3.49 -5.01
CA ALA A 109 -6.31 2.25 -5.02
C ALA A 109 -7.76 2.49 -5.51
N ILE A 110 -8.40 3.58 -5.09
CA ILE A 110 -9.72 4.00 -5.56
C ILE A 110 -9.67 4.30 -7.05
N THR A 111 -8.66 5.03 -7.52
CA THR A 111 -8.52 5.37 -8.94
C THR A 111 -8.33 4.12 -9.78
N ALA A 112 -7.43 3.23 -9.38
CA ALA A 112 -7.21 1.95 -10.05
C ALA A 112 -8.47 1.08 -10.04
N LEU A 113 -9.19 1.02 -8.92
CA LEU A 113 -10.46 0.31 -8.80
C LEU A 113 -11.52 0.89 -9.73
N LEU A 114 -11.67 2.21 -9.78
CA LEU A 114 -12.64 2.88 -10.66
C LEU A 114 -12.32 2.60 -12.13
N THR A 115 -11.04 2.63 -12.52
CA THR A 115 -10.62 2.26 -13.88
C THR A 115 -10.95 0.80 -14.18
N HIS A 116 -10.65 -0.12 -13.26
CA HIS A 116 -11.00 -1.55 -13.42
C HIS A 116 -12.52 -1.78 -13.48
N LEU A 117 -13.30 -1.09 -12.65
CA LEU A 117 -14.76 -1.17 -12.66
C LEU A 117 -15.34 -0.61 -13.97
N GLN A 118 -14.80 0.50 -14.49
CA GLN A 118 -15.22 1.05 -15.79
C GLN A 118 -14.91 0.08 -16.93
N GLN A 119 -13.71 -0.52 -16.94
CA GLN A 119 -13.31 -1.49 -17.95
C GLN A 119 -14.14 -2.79 -17.90
N SER A 120 -14.58 -3.18 -16.70
CA SER A 120 -15.41 -4.38 -16.49
C SER A 120 -16.91 -4.11 -16.42
N ARG A 121 -17.34 -2.85 -16.53
CA ARG A 121 -18.74 -2.42 -16.39
C ARG A 121 -19.64 -3.19 -17.33
N GLY A 122 -19.28 -3.34 -18.61
CA GLY A 122 -20.13 -4.02 -19.58
C GLY A 122 -20.40 -5.49 -19.24
N ILE A 123 -19.45 -6.17 -18.60
CA ILE A 123 -19.62 -7.56 -18.15
C ILE A 123 -20.50 -7.60 -16.90
N ILE A 124 -20.15 -6.77 -15.92
CA ILE A 124 -20.85 -6.71 -14.62
C ILE A 124 -22.30 -6.31 -14.81
N GLU A 125 -22.56 -5.30 -15.65
CA GLU A 125 -23.90 -4.79 -15.96
C GLU A 125 -24.72 -5.82 -16.74
N ALA A 126 -24.13 -6.51 -17.73
CA ALA A 126 -24.83 -7.56 -18.48
C ALA A 126 -25.25 -8.73 -17.57
N GLU A 127 -24.35 -9.19 -16.70
CA GLU A 127 -24.64 -10.25 -15.73
C GLU A 127 -25.66 -9.77 -14.68
N LEU A 128 -25.54 -8.54 -14.18
CA LEU A 128 -26.53 -7.97 -13.24
C LEU A 128 -27.90 -7.78 -13.90
N THR A 129 -27.97 -7.42 -15.19
CA THR A 129 -29.24 -7.25 -15.90
C THR A 129 -30.02 -8.56 -16.00
N GLU A 130 -29.34 -9.70 -16.05
CA GLU A 130 -30.00 -11.01 -16.03
C GLU A 130 -30.77 -11.27 -14.71
N TYR A 131 -30.34 -10.65 -13.61
CA TYR A 131 -30.94 -10.86 -12.28
C TYR A 131 -31.76 -9.67 -11.75
N LEU A 132 -31.31 -8.44 -11.96
CA LEU A 132 -31.90 -7.18 -11.48
C LEU A 132 -32.60 -6.39 -12.59
N GLY A 133 -32.49 -6.83 -13.85
CA GLY A 133 -33.07 -6.12 -14.99
C GLY A 133 -32.48 -4.71 -15.17
N PRO A 134 -33.30 -3.70 -15.48
CA PRO A 134 -32.83 -2.34 -15.77
C PRO A 134 -32.23 -1.61 -14.55
N MET A 135 -32.40 -2.16 -13.34
CA MET A 135 -31.78 -1.61 -12.12
C MET A 135 -30.26 -1.83 -12.04
N ALA A 136 -29.72 -2.76 -12.84
CA ALA A 136 -28.29 -3.10 -12.86
C ALA A 136 -27.38 -1.89 -13.09
N ALA A 137 -27.74 -1.03 -14.06
CA ALA A 137 -26.98 0.18 -14.39
C ALA A 137 -26.97 1.17 -13.21
N MET A 138 -28.13 1.36 -12.57
CA MET A 138 -28.29 2.26 -11.43
C MET A 138 -27.44 1.82 -10.23
N VAL A 139 -27.42 0.52 -9.93
CA VAL A 139 -26.61 -0.03 -8.82
C VAL A 139 -25.10 0.12 -9.09
N CYS A 140 -24.66 -0.08 -10.35
CA CYS A 140 -23.27 0.15 -10.73
C CYS A 140 -22.86 1.63 -10.58
N ASP A 141 -23.71 2.56 -11.04
CA ASP A 141 -23.45 3.99 -10.94
C ASP A 141 -23.45 4.46 -9.48
N GLU A 142 -24.35 3.93 -8.65
CA GLU A 142 -24.40 4.25 -7.22
C GLU A 142 -23.18 3.71 -6.47
N MET A 143 -22.72 2.50 -6.78
CA MET A 143 -21.47 1.97 -6.23
C MET A 143 -20.27 2.84 -6.59
N VAL A 144 -20.15 3.27 -7.85
CA VAL A 144 -19.10 4.19 -8.31
C VAL A 144 -19.18 5.53 -7.56
N ALA A 145 -20.37 6.07 -7.37
CA ALA A 145 -20.57 7.30 -6.60
C ALA A 145 -20.15 7.13 -5.13
N ARG A 146 -20.46 6.00 -4.49
CA ARG A 146 -20.06 5.69 -3.11
C ARG A 146 -18.55 5.54 -2.97
N ILE A 147 -17.89 4.88 -3.93
CA ILE A 147 -16.43 4.74 -3.98
C ILE A 147 -15.77 6.13 -4.09
N ARG A 148 -16.30 7.02 -4.96
CA ARG A 148 -15.81 8.41 -5.07
C ARG A 148 -15.99 9.23 -3.80
N GLN A 149 -17.02 8.93 -3.00
CA GLN A 149 -17.24 9.55 -1.69
C GLN A 149 -16.39 8.93 -0.56
N GLY A 150 -15.52 7.96 -0.86
CA GLY A 150 -14.69 7.27 0.13
C GLY A 150 -15.47 6.36 1.08
N LYS A 151 -16.75 6.09 0.79
CA LYS A 151 -17.63 5.19 1.57
C LYS A 151 -17.81 3.82 0.92
N GLY A 152 -17.15 3.60 -0.22
CA GLY A 152 -17.24 2.39 -1.00
C GLY A 152 -16.06 1.44 -0.76
N PRO A 153 -16.13 0.24 -1.34
CA PRO A 153 -15.05 -0.74 -1.29
C PRO A 153 -13.78 -0.23 -1.95
N THR A 154 -12.62 -0.62 -1.42
CA THR A 154 -11.30 -0.25 -1.94
C THR A 154 -10.68 -1.33 -2.84
N THR A 155 -11.40 -2.43 -3.10
CA THR A 155 -10.94 -3.54 -3.94
C THR A 155 -12.07 -4.09 -4.81
N LEU A 156 -11.73 -4.62 -5.99
CA LEU A 156 -12.69 -5.16 -6.94
C LEU A 156 -13.51 -6.33 -6.34
N THR A 157 -12.87 -7.21 -5.57
CA THR A 157 -13.58 -8.30 -4.89
C THR A 157 -14.65 -7.78 -3.93
N ALA A 158 -14.31 -6.77 -3.14
CA ALA A 158 -15.25 -6.14 -2.20
C ALA A 158 -16.39 -5.40 -2.92
N ALA A 159 -16.11 -4.83 -4.10
CA ALA A 159 -17.13 -4.24 -4.97
C ALA A 159 -18.11 -5.30 -5.50
N ILE A 160 -17.60 -6.44 -5.99
CA ILE A 160 -18.45 -7.54 -6.46
C ILE A 160 -19.24 -8.14 -5.29
N ASP A 161 -18.65 -8.28 -4.10
CA ASP A 161 -19.34 -8.70 -2.87
C ASP A 161 -20.50 -7.76 -2.50
N HIS A 162 -20.27 -6.44 -2.59
CA HIS A 162 -21.31 -5.45 -2.32
C HIS A 162 -22.47 -5.58 -3.31
N LEU A 163 -22.17 -5.70 -4.62
CA LEU A 163 -23.17 -5.95 -5.65
C LEU A 163 -23.93 -7.27 -5.43
N ALA A 164 -23.23 -8.31 -4.99
CA ALA A 164 -23.82 -9.59 -4.69
C ALA A 164 -24.79 -9.53 -3.49
N GLY A 165 -24.57 -8.61 -2.55
CA GLY A 165 -25.49 -8.35 -1.43
C GLY A 165 -26.81 -7.70 -1.85
N GLU A 166 -26.85 -7.00 -2.99
CA GLU A 166 -28.09 -6.42 -3.55
C GLU A 166 -29.01 -7.49 -4.15
N LEU A 167 -28.44 -8.65 -4.53
CA LEU A 167 -29.19 -9.83 -4.91
C LEU A 167 -29.70 -10.49 -3.63
N SER A 168 -30.98 -10.28 -3.29
CA SER A 168 -31.60 -10.82 -2.06
C SER A 168 -31.57 -12.37 -1.95
N ASP A 169 -31.02 -13.08 -2.93
CA ASP A 169 -30.89 -14.53 -3.01
C ASP A 169 -29.40 -14.94 -2.98
N PRO A 170 -28.96 -15.68 -1.93
CA PRO A 170 -27.56 -16.06 -1.75
C PRO A 170 -27.06 -17.04 -2.83
N ALA A 171 -27.93 -17.86 -3.42
CA ALA A 171 -27.53 -18.78 -4.49
C ALA A 171 -27.26 -18.02 -5.79
N LYS A 172 -28.05 -16.97 -6.08
CA LYS A 172 -27.82 -16.08 -7.22
C LYS A 172 -26.58 -15.22 -7.02
N ALA A 173 -26.38 -14.70 -5.80
CA ALA A 173 -25.18 -13.96 -5.42
C ALA A 173 -23.89 -14.74 -5.70
N ILE A 174 -23.82 -16.03 -5.31
CA ILE A 174 -22.65 -16.88 -5.55
C ILE A 174 -22.41 -17.07 -7.06
N ARG A 175 -23.46 -17.41 -7.82
CA ARG A 175 -23.35 -17.60 -9.28
C ARG A 175 -22.89 -16.34 -10.00
N PHE A 176 -23.45 -15.19 -9.63
CA PHE A 176 -23.05 -13.89 -10.16
C PHE A 176 -21.55 -13.63 -9.91
N LYS A 177 -21.08 -13.84 -8.66
CA LYS A 177 -19.66 -13.65 -8.32
C LYS A 177 -18.74 -14.56 -9.13
N ASP A 178 -19.10 -15.83 -9.30
CA ASP A 178 -18.29 -16.79 -10.06
C ASP A 178 -18.27 -16.45 -11.56
N SER A 179 -19.42 -16.15 -12.17
CA SER A 179 -19.52 -15.72 -13.58
C SER A 179 -18.68 -14.47 -13.85
N VAL A 180 -18.81 -13.44 -13.00
CA VAL A 180 -18.05 -12.18 -13.15
C VAL A 180 -16.56 -12.43 -12.99
N ARG A 181 -16.12 -13.23 -12.00
CA ARG A 181 -14.69 -13.55 -11.80
C ARG A 181 -14.11 -14.33 -12.96
N GLU A 182 -14.83 -15.30 -13.50
CA GLU A 182 -14.39 -16.07 -14.66
C GLU A 182 -14.28 -15.19 -15.91
N ARG A 183 -15.28 -14.35 -16.19
CA ARG A 183 -15.24 -13.38 -17.30
C ARG A 183 -14.10 -12.37 -17.16
N LEU A 184 -13.86 -11.87 -15.95
CA LEU A 184 -12.76 -10.95 -15.65
C LEU A 184 -11.39 -11.60 -15.90
N LYS A 185 -11.19 -12.86 -15.49
CA LYS A 185 -9.95 -13.61 -15.77
C LYS A 185 -9.74 -13.83 -17.26
N GLN A 186 -10.81 -14.11 -18.00
CA GLN A 186 -10.75 -14.31 -19.45
C GLN A 186 -10.38 -13.01 -20.18
N ASN A 187 -10.97 -11.87 -19.77
CA ASN A 187 -10.62 -10.56 -20.34
C ASN A 187 -9.22 -10.06 -19.91
N GLY A 188 -8.76 -10.42 -18.72
CA GLY A 188 -7.41 -10.09 -18.23
C GLY A 188 -6.26 -10.85 -18.91
N ARG A 189 -6.55 -11.87 -19.74
CA ARG A 189 -5.54 -12.55 -20.58
C ARG A 189 -5.41 -11.94 -21.99
N VAL A 190 -6.22 -10.93 -22.33
CA VAL A 190 -6.20 -10.26 -23.64
C VAL A 190 -5.54 -8.87 -23.53
N THR A 191 -4.40 -8.82 -22.86
CA THR A 191 -3.39 -7.77 -23.04
C THR A 191 -2.03 -8.43 -22.84
N ALA A 192 -1.59 -9.15 -23.87
CA ALA A 192 -0.23 -9.59 -24.07
C ALA A 192 0.21 -9.09 -25.45
#